data_AF-A0A1M5UCQ0-F1
#
_entry.id   AF-A0A1M5UCQ0-F1
#
_cell.length_a   1.000
_cell.length_b   1.000
_cell.length_c   1.000
_cell.angle_alpha   90.00
_cell.angle_beta   90.00
_cell.angle_gamma   90.00
#
_symmetry.space_group_name_H-M   'P 1'
#
loop_
_entity.id
_entity.type
_entity.pdbx_description
1 polymer ?
#
loop_
_entity_poly.entity_id
_entity_poly.type
_entity_poly.pdbx_seq_one_letter_code
_entity_poly.pdbx_strand_id
1 'polypeptide(L)'
;MNHIAIFIDAENLTNWVRNNGVQSLMDELLPLGQIVVRKAYGKWSSPQLMPLQSALNENGFELVHTFHPVSGKNSTDIKMTVDTMEVALDSQVQWIVLATGDSDFSPLFRKLREQGKEVIGVGPKSPLSECVKNSCSRYVYTDDATAAPVDEDEEENAKDRSSLIVSEKIDSMEMLRDILQKEDGPLPLAAVKPKMLGIDNAFNEKRLGFKNFMDFVKSADFVQINDIGGGSFTVSLAEQKVSVEEDAQMVLAKALKRKGWDIFPKNMLKKIYVAACDLSSFVPMSKQMLVEEIVAMNIPGTTSSYINRALGTFFKAKLVTVSTSDDGDKLWTLTENNQYWKEIDKAMLDRLHVSLKETKQKVPKKDVIAMLYGKYAEGEAEKLV
;
A
#
# COMPACT_ATOMS: atom_id res chain seq x y z
N MET A 1 -35.64 -2.21 15.89
CA MET A 1 -34.47 -2.41 15.02
C MET A 1 -34.20 -1.09 14.33
N ASN A 2 -32.93 -0.71 14.15
CA ASN A 2 -32.59 0.51 13.43
C ASN A 2 -32.81 0.30 11.92
N HIS A 3 -33.30 1.31 11.20
CA HIS A 3 -33.32 1.25 9.74
C HIS A 3 -32.06 1.89 9.15
N ILE A 4 -31.52 1.21 8.15
CA ILE A 4 -30.27 1.56 7.48
C ILE A 4 -30.56 1.88 6.01
N ALA A 5 -30.02 2.99 5.54
CA ALA A 5 -30.02 3.37 4.13
C ALA A 5 -28.60 3.34 3.56
N ILE A 6 -28.41 2.69 2.40
CA ILE A 6 -27.12 2.55 1.74
C ILE A 6 -27.12 3.28 0.40
N PHE A 7 -26.13 4.14 0.22
CA PHE A 7 -25.89 4.89 -1.02
C PHE A 7 -24.46 4.61 -1.51
N ILE A 8 -24.34 4.05 -2.70
CA ILE A 8 -23.06 3.65 -3.30
C ILE A 8 -22.75 4.51 -4.51
N ASP A 9 -21.60 5.15 -4.48
CA ASP A 9 -20.94 5.71 -5.66
C ASP A 9 -20.19 4.59 -6.40
N ALA A 10 -20.85 4.01 -7.40
CA ALA A 10 -20.31 2.88 -8.13
C ALA A 10 -19.16 3.28 -9.06
N GLU A 11 -19.11 4.55 -9.51
CA GLU A 11 -18.03 5.07 -10.35
C GLU A 11 -16.73 5.13 -9.54
N ASN A 12 -16.78 5.69 -8.34
CA ASN A 12 -15.60 5.81 -7.48
C ASN A 12 -15.17 4.48 -6.85
N LEU A 13 -16.13 3.61 -6.51
CA LEU A 13 -15.87 2.32 -5.86
C LEU A 13 -15.96 1.11 -6.80
N THR A 14 -15.73 1.32 -8.10
CA THR A 14 -15.85 0.29 -9.16
C THR A 14 -15.15 -1.03 -8.77
N ASN A 15 -13.91 -0.96 -8.30
CA ASN A 15 -13.13 -2.17 -7.96
C ASN A 15 -13.65 -2.86 -6.71
N TRP A 16 -14.10 -2.10 -5.71
CA TRP A 16 -14.66 -2.66 -4.49
C TRP A 16 -16.00 -3.35 -4.76
N VAL A 17 -16.86 -2.76 -5.59
CA VAL A 17 -18.11 -3.40 -6.03
C VAL A 17 -17.82 -4.68 -6.83
N ARG A 18 -16.83 -4.64 -7.74
CA ARG A 18 -16.41 -5.81 -8.52
C ARG A 18 -15.96 -6.98 -7.65
N ASN A 19 -15.24 -6.69 -6.57
CA ASN A 19 -14.64 -7.71 -5.70
C ASN A 19 -15.54 -8.09 -4.52
N ASN A 20 -16.85 -8.21 -4.75
CA ASN A 20 -17.86 -8.60 -3.75
C ASN A 20 -17.91 -7.71 -2.48
N GLY A 21 -17.36 -6.50 -2.53
CA GLY A 21 -17.31 -5.60 -1.38
C GLY A 21 -18.70 -5.25 -0.83
N VAL A 22 -19.70 -5.18 -1.72
CA VAL A 22 -21.10 -4.93 -1.35
C VAL A 22 -21.64 -6.04 -0.45
N GLN A 23 -21.35 -7.31 -0.73
CA GLN A 23 -21.79 -8.44 0.09
C GLN A 23 -21.16 -8.37 1.48
N SER A 24 -19.85 -8.10 1.56
CA SER A 24 -19.15 -7.94 2.84
C SER A 24 -19.72 -6.79 3.67
N LEU A 25 -20.05 -5.66 3.04
CA LEU A 25 -20.70 -4.54 3.71
C LEU A 25 -22.09 -4.93 4.23
N MET A 26 -22.88 -5.64 3.42
CA MET A 26 -24.19 -6.13 3.85
C MET A 26 -24.07 -7.01 5.10
N ASP A 27 -23.11 -7.94 5.11
CA ASP A 27 -22.86 -8.83 6.25
C ASP A 27 -22.41 -8.08 7.51
N GLU A 28 -21.61 -7.02 7.35
CA GLU A 28 -21.17 -6.15 8.44
C GLU A 28 -22.32 -5.30 9.03
N LEU A 29 -23.31 -4.93 8.20
CA LEU A 29 -24.44 -4.10 8.60
C LEU A 29 -25.60 -4.91 9.19
N LEU A 30 -25.72 -6.20 8.89
CA LEU A 30 -26.78 -7.09 9.39
C LEU A 30 -26.97 -7.02 10.92
N PRO A 31 -25.93 -6.99 11.77
CA PRO A 31 -26.08 -6.87 13.22
C PRO A 31 -26.57 -5.49 13.69
N LEU A 32 -26.43 -4.44 12.87
CA LEU A 32 -26.72 -3.06 13.25
C LEU A 32 -28.19 -2.68 13.05
N GLY A 33 -28.91 -3.37 12.16
CA GLY A 33 -30.28 -3.05 11.83
C GLY A 33 -30.78 -3.65 10.52
N GLN A 34 -31.98 -3.23 10.13
CA GLN A 34 -32.62 -3.63 8.89
C GLN A 34 -32.28 -2.65 7.78
N ILE A 35 -31.79 -3.15 6.65
CA ILE A 35 -31.47 -2.34 5.48
C ILE A 35 -32.74 -2.15 4.66
N VAL A 36 -33.22 -0.90 4.59
CA VAL A 36 -34.52 -0.53 3.98
C VAL A 36 -34.36 0.23 2.67
N VAL A 37 -33.22 0.90 2.46
CA VAL A 37 -32.89 1.60 1.22
C VAL A 37 -31.53 1.11 0.73
N ARG A 38 -31.45 0.78 -0.56
CA ARG A 38 -30.22 0.35 -1.25
C ARG A 38 -30.19 1.01 -2.62
N LYS A 39 -29.33 2.01 -2.80
CA LYS A 39 -29.17 2.72 -4.08
C LYS A 39 -27.72 2.74 -4.50
N ALA A 40 -27.47 2.46 -5.77
CA ALA A 40 -26.17 2.59 -6.40
C ALA A 40 -26.28 3.60 -7.55
N TYR A 41 -25.29 4.49 -7.66
CA TYR A 41 -25.28 5.61 -8.60
C TYR A 41 -24.14 5.45 -9.60
N GLY A 42 -24.42 5.78 -10.86
CA GLY A 42 -23.39 5.89 -11.88
C GLY A 42 -23.93 5.84 -13.30
N LYS A 43 -23.03 6.07 -14.26
CA LYS A 43 -23.33 5.90 -15.68
C LYS A 43 -23.32 4.42 -16.06
N TRP A 44 -24.43 3.71 -15.80
CA TRP A 44 -24.63 2.29 -16.16
C TRP A 44 -24.42 1.93 -17.64
N SER A 45 -24.45 2.90 -18.55
CA SER A 45 -24.07 2.72 -19.95
C SER A 45 -22.56 2.67 -20.19
N SER A 46 -21.74 2.94 -19.17
CA SER A 46 -20.28 2.87 -19.23
C SER A 46 -19.81 1.41 -19.25
N PRO A 47 -18.83 1.04 -20.11
CA PRO A 47 -18.27 -0.31 -20.16
C PRO A 47 -17.73 -0.81 -18.82
N GLN A 48 -17.24 0.08 -17.95
CA GLN A 48 -16.65 -0.30 -16.66
C GLN A 48 -17.70 -0.70 -15.61
N LEU A 49 -18.90 -0.13 -15.68
CA LEU A 49 -20.00 -0.36 -14.73
C LEU A 49 -21.00 -1.40 -15.21
N MET A 50 -21.11 -1.62 -16.52
CA MET A 50 -22.04 -2.58 -17.10
C MET A 50 -21.94 -4.00 -16.47
N PRO A 51 -20.74 -4.56 -16.20
CA PRO A 51 -20.63 -5.87 -15.55
C PRO A 51 -21.12 -5.91 -14.09
N LEU A 52 -21.14 -4.75 -13.40
CA LEU A 52 -21.49 -4.67 -11.98
C LEU A 52 -23.00 -4.68 -11.71
N GLN A 53 -23.81 -4.40 -12.74
CA GLN A 53 -25.25 -4.25 -12.62
C GLN A 53 -25.91 -5.53 -12.08
N SER A 54 -25.49 -6.71 -12.55
CA SER A 54 -26.06 -7.99 -12.09
C SER A 54 -25.82 -8.20 -10.59
N ALA A 55 -24.57 -8.03 -10.15
CA ALA A 55 -24.19 -8.23 -8.75
C ALA A 55 -24.91 -7.26 -7.81
N LEU A 56 -25.02 -5.98 -8.19
CA LEU A 56 -25.76 -4.98 -7.41
C LEU A 56 -27.26 -5.29 -7.36
N ASN A 57 -27.85 -5.69 -8.50
CA ASN A 57 -29.26 -6.06 -8.57
C ASN A 57 -29.58 -7.32 -7.75
N GLU A 58 -28.71 -8.33 -7.77
CA GLU A 58 -28.81 -9.53 -6.92
C GLU A 58 -28.78 -9.20 -5.42
N ASN A 59 -28.04 -8.15 -5.05
CA ASN A 59 -28.01 -7.61 -3.68
C ASN A 59 -29.18 -6.65 -3.38
N GLY A 60 -30.12 -6.48 -4.31
CA GLY A 60 -31.33 -5.67 -4.15
C GLY A 60 -31.09 -4.16 -4.20
N PHE A 61 -30.04 -3.71 -4.90
CA PHE A 61 -29.79 -2.28 -5.12
C PHE A 61 -30.61 -1.75 -6.31
N GLU A 62 -31.25 -0.60 -6.10
CA GLU A 62 -31.77 0.21 -7.19
C GLU A 62 -30.60 0.87 -7.92
N LEU A 63 -30.53 0.64 -9.24
CA LEU A 63 -29.50 1.22 -10.10
C LEU A 63 -29.96 2.59 -10.62
N VAL A 64 -29.50 3.65 -9.98
CA VAL A 64 -29.85 5.03 -10.35
C VAL A 64 -28.92 5.48 -11.47
N HIS A 65 -29.45 5.56 -12.69
CA HIS A 65 -28.68 6.02 -13.85
C HIS A 65 -28.55 7.54 -13.86
N THR A 66 -27.32 8.03 -14.01
CA THR A 66 -27.03 9.46 -14.14
C THR A 66 -26.46 9.74 -15.53
N PHE A 67 -27.07 10.71 -16.23
CA PHE A 67 -26.57 11.18 -17.51
C PHE A 67 -25.62 12.36 -17.28
N HIS A 68 -24.45 12.33 -17.93
CA HIS A 68 -23.54 13.47 -17.99
C HIS A 68 -23.70 14.15 -19.35
N PRO A 69 -24.53 15.20 -19.48
CA PRO A 69 -24.70 15.93 -20.75
C PRO A 69 -23.41 16.67 -21.17
N VAL A 70 -22.49 16.89 -20.23
CA VAL A 70 -21.14 17.45 -20.47
C VAL A 70 -20.14 16.61 -19.67
N SER A 71 -19.07 16.16 -20.33
CA SER A 71 -18.00 15.36 -19.69
C SER A 71 -17.36 16.13 -18.53
N GLY A 72 -17.13 15.46 -17.39
CA GLY A 72 -16.49 16.05 -16.22
C GLY A 72 -17.42 16.85 -15.29
N LYS A 73 -18.74 16.63 -15.32
CA LYS A 73 -19.68 17.25 -14.36
C LYS A 73 -20.16 16.26 -13.30
N ASN A 74 -20.25 16.73 -12.06
CA ASN A 74 -20.66 16.05 -10.82
C ASN A 74 -22.17 15.71 -10.75
N SER A 75 -22.78 15.29 -11.87
CA SER A 75 -24.21 14.96 -11.93
C SER A 75 -24.58 13.76 -11.05
N THR A 76 -23.67 12.79 -10.94
CA THR A 76 -23.80 11.63 -10.04
C THR A 76 -23.81 12.10 -8.58
N ASP A 77 -22.83 12.91 -8.19
CA ASP A 77 -22.67 13.36 -6.80
C ASP A 77 -23.84 14.21 -6.33
N ILE A 78 -24.34 15.11 -7.20
CA ILE A 78 -25.51 15.94 -6.91
C ILE A 78 -26.75 15.05 -6.71
N LYS A 79 -26.98 14.09 -7.60
CA LYS A 79 -28.15 13.20 -7.51
C LYS A 79 -28.09 12.33 -6.25
N MET A 80 -26.94 11.74 -5.95
CA MET A 80 -26.72 10.95 -4.74
C MET A 80 -26.93 11.81 -3.47
N THR A 81 -26.41 13.04 -3.47
CA THR A 81 -26.59 13.99 -2.36
C THR A 81 -28.07 14.31 -2.13
N VAL A 82 -28.82 14.63 -3.19
CA VAL A 82 -30.25 14.95 -3.11
C VAL A 82 -31.04 13.76 -2.54
N ASP A 83 -30.85 12.56 -3.09
CA ASP A 83 -31.54 11.37 -2.64
C ASP A 83 -31.19 10.99 -1.19
N THR A 84 -29.91 11.14 -0.81
CA THR A 84 -29.47 10.89 0.57
C THR A 84 -30.17 11.84 1.53
N MET A 85 -30.23 13.13 1.20
CA MET A 85 -30.89 14.13 2.05
C MET A 85 -32.40 13.91 2.14
N GLU A 86 -33.06 13.49 1.05
CA GLU A 86 -34.47 13.12 1.06
C GLU A 86 -34.75 11.97 2.05
N VAL A 87 -33.92 10.92 2.02
CA VAL A 87 -34.03 9.80 2.96
C VAL A 87 -33.64 10.21 4.39
N ALA A 88 -32.70 11.13 4.56
CA ALA A 88 -32.33 11.65 5.87
C ALA A 88 -33.48 12.42 6.56
N LEU A 89 -34.41 12.99 5.80
CA LEU A 89 -35.60 13.63 6.35
C LEU A 89 -36.62 12.62 6.91
N ASP A 90 -36.53 11.34 6.51
CA ASP A 90 -37.34 10.29 7.11
C ASP A 90 -36.87 9.99 8.54
N SER A 91 -37.74 10.22 9.51
CA SER A 91 -37.51 9.91 10.93
C SER A 91 -37.27 8.42 11.20
N GLN A 92 -37.72 7.53 10.33
CA GLN A 92 -37.56 6.10 10.50
C GLN A 92 -36.16 5.61 10.14
N VAL A 93 -35.35 6.35 9.38
CA VAL A 93 -33.98 5.98 9.04
C VAL A 93 -33.01 6.58 10.05
N GLN A 94 -32.33 5.75 10.84
CA GLN A 94 -31.36 6.25 11.84
C GLN A 94 -29.91 6.17 11.35
N TRP A 95 -29.60 5.22 10.48
CA TRP A 95 -28.25 4.97 9.99
C TRP A 95 -28.17 5.21 8.48
N ILE A 96 -27.17 5.99 8.06
CA ILE A 96 -26.90 6.27 6.66
C ILE A 96 -25.48 5.80 6.35
N VAL A 97 -25.38 4.95 5.33
CA VAL A 97 -24.13 4.43 4.82
C VAL A 97 -23.82 5.14 3.51
N LEU A 98 -22.70 5.86 3.50
CA LEU A 98 -22.17 6.55 2.33
C LEU A 98 -20.93 5.81 1.86
N ALA A 99 -21.06 5.10 0.75
CA ALA A 99 -19.95 4.40 0.12
C ALA A 99 -19.40 5.24 -1.04
N THR A 100 -18.35 6.01 -0.77
CA THR A 100 -17.63 6.84 -1.74
C THR A 100 -16.22 7.14 -1.22
N GLY A 101 -15.27 7.33 -2.13
CA GLY A 101 -13.93 7.83 -1.83
C GLY A 101 -13.73 9.31 -2.15
N ASP A 102 -14.75 9.99 -2.70
CA ASP A 102 -14.65 11.39 -3.17
C ASP A 102 -14.80 12.40 -2.02
N SER A 103 -13.79 13.26 -1.86
CA SER A 103 -13.74 14.30 -0.83
C SER A 103 -14.86 15.34 -0.93
N ASP A 104 -15.47 15.52 -2.11
CA ASP A 104 -16.55 16.50 -2.32
C ASP A 104 -17.81 16.18 -1.48
N PHE A 105 -17.95 14.94 -1.00
CA PHE A 105 -19.03 14.54 -0.09
C PHE A 105 -18.84 14.98 1.37
N SER A 106 -17.67 15.53 1.75
CA SER A 106 -17.40 15.95 3.13
C SER A 106 -18.50 16.83 3.78
N PRO A 107 -19.12 17.80 3.07
CA PRO A 107 -20.23 18.59 3.63
C PRO A 107 -21.49 17.75 3.91
N LEU A 108 -21.77 16.71 3.11
CA LEU A 108 -22.90 15.82 3.31
C LEU A 108 -22.75 15.02 4.61
N PHE A 109 -21.58 14.44 4.87
CA PHE A 109 -21.28 13.74 6.13
C PHE A 109 -21.55 14.63 7.36
N ARG A 110 -21.10 15.88 7.32
CA ARG A 110 -21.34 16.86 8.39
C ARG A 110 -22.83 17.16 8.54
N LYS A 111 -23.54 17.36 7.43
CA LYS A 111 -24.96 17.69 7.46
C LYS A 111 -25.83 16.57 8.04
N LEU A 112 -25.52 15.32 7.70
CA LEU A 112 -26.23 14.15 8.24
C LEU A 112 -26.03 14.03 9.76
N ARG A 113 -24.83 14.32 10.25
CA ARG A 113 -24.57 14.39 11.70
C ARG A 113 -25.31 15.52 12.39
N GLU A 114 -25.36 16.71 11.79
CA GLU A 114 -26.17 17.83 12.31
C GLU A 114 -27.64 17.44 12.47
N GLN A 115 -28.17 16.57 11.60
CA GLN A 115 -29.52 16.04 11.67
C GLN A 115 -29.69 14.85 12.65
N GLY A 116 -28.63 14.51 13.39
CA GLY A 116 -28.67 13.45 14.40
C GLY A 116 -28.65 12.03 13.83
N LYS A 117 -28.25 11.83 12.58
CA LYS A 117 -28.11 10.50 11.99
C LYS A 117 -26.78 9.86 12.41
N GLU A 118 -26.78 8.53 12.50
CA GLU A 118 -25.54 7.76 12.54
C GLU A 118 -25.01 7.59 11.11
N VAL A 119 -23.75 7.94 10.89
CA VAL A 119 -23.17 7.97 9.54
C VAL A 119 -22.02 6.97 9.46
N ILE A 120 -22.12 5.99 8.56
CA ILE A 120 -21.06 5.04 8.24
C ILE A 120 -20.44 5.45 6.91
N GLY A 121 -19.15 5.76 6.91
CA GLY A 121 -18.38 5.93 5.68
C GLY A 121 -17.85 4.59 5.19
N VAL A 122 -17.86 4.35 3.88
CA VAL A 122 -17.24 3.18 3.25
C VAL A 122 -16.38 3.66 2.09
N GLY A 123 -15.10 3.35 2.10
CA GLY A 123 -14.19 3.77 1.03
C GLY A 123 -12.73 3.44 1.29
N PRO A 124 -11.84 3.71 0.33
CA PRO A 124 -10.41 3.50 0.51
C PRO A 124 -9.84 4.48 1.54
N LYS A 125 -8.60 4.27 1.98
CA LYS A 125 -7.86 5.31 2.70
C LYS A 125 -7.59 6.48 1.75
N SER A 126 -8.38 7.53 1.89
CA SER A 126 -8.37 8.73 1.04
C SER A 126 -8.47 10.02 1.87
N PRO A 127 -8.23 11.21 1.28
CA PRO A 127 -8.46 12.48 1.94
C PRO A 127 -9.88 12.60 2.54
N LEU A 128 -10.91 12.08 1.85
CA LEU A 128 -12.26 12.01 2.41
C LEU A 128 -12.23 11.27 3.76
N SER A 129 -11.65 10.05 3.78
CA SER A 129 -11.59 9.21 4.97
C SER A 129 -10.89 9.88 6.15
N GLU A 130 -9.99 10.83 5.92
CA GLU A 130 -9.36 11.64 6.96
C GLU A 130 -10.24 12.83 7.38
N CYS A 131 -10.82 13.55 6.41
CA CYS A 131 -11.68 14.70 6.64
C CYS A 131 -12.95 14.36 7.42
N VAL A 132 -13.50 13.15 7.23
CA VAL A 132 -14.75 12.74 7.86
C VAL A 132 -14.56 11.91 9.13
N LYS A 133 -13.33 11.65 9.60
CA LYS A 133 -13.08 10.83 10.81
C LYS A 133 -13.90 11.28 12.03
N ASN A 134 -13.98 12.58 12.25
CA ASN A 134 -14.72 13.16 13.37
C ASN A 134 -16.22 13.34 13.08
N SER A 135 -16.64 13.16 11.82
CA SER A 135 -18.03 13.27 11.37
C SER A 135 -18.68 11.89 11.13
N CYS A 136 -17.91 10.82 11.03
CA CYS A 136 -18.43 9.45 10.92
C CYS A 136 -18.59 8.81 12.30
N SER A 137 -19.57 7.92 12.43
CA SER A 137 -19.70 7.01 13.58
C SER A 137 -18.73 5.85 13.44
N ARG A 138 -18.53 5.42 12.19
CA ARG A 138 -17.69 4.30 11.79
C ARG A 138 -17.22 4.54 10.37
N TYR A 139 -16.03 4.04 10.04
CA TYR A 139 -15.51 4.03 8.67
C TYR A 139 -15.04 2.62 8.33
N VAL A 140 -15.54 2.07 7.23
CA VAL A 140 -15.19 0.73 6.72
C VAL A 140 -14.23 0.90 5.56
N TYR A 141 -13.03 0.34 5.67
CA TYR A 141 -12.00 0.47 4.65
C TYR A 141 -12.15 -0.62 3.58
N THR A 142 -12.19 -0.18 2.31
CA THR A 142 -12.36 -1.09 1.16
C THR A 142 -11.07 -1.81 0.76
N ASP A 143 -9.93 -1.39 1.30
CA ASP A 143 -8.60 -1.90 0.94
C ASP A 143 -8.25 -3.23 1.62
N ASP A 144 -9.06 -3.68 2.59
CA ASP A 144 -8.82 -4.86 3.44
C ASP A 144 -9.47 -6.17 2.93
N ALA A 145 -10.29 -6.13 1.87
CA ALA A 145 -10.95 -7.31 1.32
C ALA A 145 -10.07 -8.05 0.29
N THR A 146 -9.74 -9.33 0.55
CA THR A 146 -8.84 -10.17 -0.27
C THR A 146 -9.53 -11.42 -0.84
N ALA A 147 -9.07 -11.80 -2.06
CA ALA A 147 -9.18 -13.08 -2.81
C ALA A 147 -10.56 -13.43 -3.44
N ALA A 148 -10.73 -13.86 -4.71
CA ALA A 148 -9.95 -14.31 -5.90
C ALA A 148 -10.92 -14.40 -7.12
N PRO A 149 -10.61 -14.97 -8.32
CA PRO A 149 -9.38 -15.08 -9.12
C PRO A 149 -9.39 -14.11 -10.33
N VAL A 150 -8.29 -14.06 -11.09
CA VAL A 150 -7.90 -12.87 -11.87
C VAL A 150 -7.73 -13.16 -13.36
N ASP A 151 -8.29 -12.28 -14.19
CA ASP A 151 -7.97 -12.15 -15.61
C ASP A 151 -6.56 -11.55 -15.81
N GLU A 152 -5.98 -11.81 -16.97
CA GLU A 152 -4.55 -11.76 -17.34
C GLU A 152 -3.85 -10.39 -17.18
N ASP A 153 -4.57 -9.30 -16.90
CA ASP A 153 -4.00 -7.95 -16.73
C ASP A 153 -3.51 -7.64 -15.29
N GLU A 154 -3.79 -8.50 -14.30
CA GLU A 154 -3.43 -8.26 -12.89
C GLU A 154 -2.14 -8.94 -12.40
N GLU A 155 -1.41 -9.70 -13.24
CA GLU A 155 -0.17 -10.37 -12.81
C GLU A 155 0.90 -9.39 -12.29
N GLU A 156 0.95 -8.15 -12.79
CA GLU A 156 1.90 -7.14 -12.30
C GLU A 156 1.50 -6.59 -10.91
N ASN A 157 0.21 -6.44 -10.61
CA ASN A 157 -0.28 -5.89 -9.33
C ASN A 157 -0.36 -6.95 -8.21
N ALA A 158 -0.62 -8.21 -8.56
CA ALA A 158 -0.62 -9.32 -7.61
C ALA A 158 0.81 -9.65 -7.13
N LYS A 159 1.80 -9.59 -8.04
CA LYS A 159 3.22 -9.72 -7.67
C LYS A 159 3.66 -8.58 -6.75
N ASP A 160 3.24 -7.34 -7.02
CA ASP A 160 3.59 -6.17 -6.18
C ASP A 160 3.00 -6.28 -4.76
N ARG A 161 1.72 -6.63 -4.62
CA ARG A 161 1.06 -6.86 -3.31
C ARG A 161 1.67 -8.03 -2.54
N SER A 162 2.00 -9.13 -3.23
CA SER A 162 2.69 -10.25 -2.60
C SER A 162 4.11 -9.85 -2.13
N SER A 163 4.81 -9.02 -2.91
CA SER A 163 6.16 -8.56 -2.58
C SER A 163 6.19 -7.62 -1.38
N LEU A 164 5.15 -6.77 -1.22
CA LEU A 164 4.99 -5.88 -0.06
C LEU A 164 4.69 -6.66 1.22
N ILE A 165 3.81 -7.67 1.15
CA ILE A 165 3.54 -8.56 2.30
C ILE A 165 4.80 -9.36 2.65
N VAL A 166 5.56 -9.81 1.65
CA VAL A 166 6.84 -10.49 1.85
C VAL A 166 7.87 -9.55 2.48
N SER A 167 7.97 -8.29 2.05
CA SER A 167 8.91 -7.32 2.64
C SER A 167 8.53 -6.93 4.07
N GLU A 168 7.26 -6.65 4.35
CA GLU A 168 6.78 -6.36 5.71
C GLU A 168 7.02 -7.55 6.65
N LYS A 169 6.86 -8.77 6.12
CA LYS A 169 7.17 -9.99 6.86
C LYS A 169 8.67 -10.11 7.12
N ILE A 170 9.54 -9.83 6.15
CA ILE A 170 11.00 -9.85 6.34
C ILE A 170 11.43 -8.82 7.38
N ASP A 171 10.95 -7.59 7.28
CA ASP A 171 11.30 -6.49 8.20
C ASP A 171 10.85 -6.81 9.63
N SER A 172 9.65 -7.36 9.79
CA SER A 172 9.13 -7.79 11.09
C SER A 172 9.95 -8.93 11.71
N MET A 173 10.48 -9.82 10.88
CA MET A 173 11.32 -10.94 11.32
C MET A 173 12.75 -10.49 11.66
N GLU A 174 13.30 -9.52 10.93
CA GLU A 174 14.58 -8.88 11.28
C GLU A 174 14.45 -8.11 12.60
N MET A 175 13.35 -7.40 12.82
CA MET A 175 13.05 -6.75 14.10
C MET A 175 12.97 -7.74 15.26
N LEU A 176 12.28 -8.87 15.07
CA LEU A 176 12.24 -9.94 16.07
C LEU A 176 13.63 -10.48 16.37
N ARG A 177 14.47 -10.68 15.35
CA ARG A 177 15.86 -11.11 15.51
C ARG A 177 16.69 -10.09 16.28
N ASP A 178 16.58 -8.80 15.97
CA ASP A 178 17.32 -7.73 16.63
C ASP A 178 16.94 -7.59 18.11
N ILE A 179 15.66 -7.73 18.45
CA ILE A 179 15.19 -7.74 19.84
C ILE A 179 15.80 -8.91 20.60
N LEU A 180 15.83 -10.11 20.00
CA LEU A 180 16.37 -11.31 20.63
C LEU A 180 17.91 -11.31 20.70
N GLN A 181 18.60 -10.62 19.80
CA GLN A 181 20.07 -10.48 19.83
C GLN A 181 20.57 -9.46 20.86
N LYS A 182 19.78 -8.42 21.16
CA LYS A 182 20.15 -7.37 22.12
C LYS A 182 19.92 -7.77 23.57
N GLU A 183 19.23 -8.89 23.81
CA GLU A 183 18.85 -9.35 25.14
C GLU A 183 19.65 -10.60 25.51
N ASP A 184 20.35 -10.55 26.65
CA ASP A 184 21.09 -11.68 27.19
C ASP A 184 20.12 -12.67 27.86
N GLY A 185 19.55 -13.59 27.06
CA GLY A 185 18.79 -14.74 27.54
C GLY A 185 17.33 -14.82 27.07
N PRO A 186 16.57 -15.83 27.53
CA PRO A 186 15.20 -16.06 27.08
C PRO A 186 14.25 -14.93 27.52
N LEU A 187 13.53 -14.35 26.57
CA LEU A 187 12.52 -13.31 26.84
C LEU A 187 11.13 -13.92 27.01
N PRO A 188 10.30 -13.45 27.95
CA PRO A 188 8.89 -13.80 27.96
C PRO A 188 8.20 -13.37 26.66
N LEU A 189 7.42 -14.25 26.02
CA LEU A 189 6.68 -13.96 24.78
C LEU A 189 5.82 -12.69 24.90
N ALA A 190 5.20 -12.50 26.07
CA ALA A 190 4.40 -11.31 26.39
C ALA A 190 5.21 -10.00 26.39
N ALA A 191 6.53 -10.06 26.61
CA ALA A 191 7.43 -8.91 26.58
C ALA A 191 7.96 -8.59 25.17
N VAL A 192 7.90 -9.56 24.24
CA VAL A 192 8.40 -9.37 22.87
C VAL A 192 7.48 -8.45 22.06
N LYS A 193 6.15 -8.66 22.11
CA LYS A 193 5.19 -7.85 21.34
C LYS A 193 5.21 -6.35 21.67
N PRO A 194 5.24 -5.92 22.95
CA PRO A 194 5.40 -4.51 23.30
C PRO A 194 6.73 -3.91 22.82
N LYS A 195 7.83 -4.68 22.85
CA LYS A 195 9.12 -4.23 22.31
C LYS A 195 9.09 -4.05 20.79
N MET A 196 8.42 -4.94 20.06
CA MET A 196 8.20 -4.78 18.61
C MET A 196 7.36 -3.54 18.30
N LEU A 197 6.25 -3.34 19.03
CA LEU A 197 5.41 -2.16 18.87
C LEU A 197 6.16 -0.86 19.22
N GLY A 198 7.09 -0.90 20.19
CA GLY A 198 7.95 0.24 20.51
C GLY A 198 8.94 0.62 19.41
N ILE A 199 9.27 -0.29 18.49
CA ILE A 199 10.15 -0.04 17.33
C ILE A 199 9.30 0.28 16.09
N ASP A 200 8.20 -0.44 15.87
CA ASP A 200 7.20 -0.17 14.84
C ASP A 200 5.77 -0.26 15.39
N ASN A 201 5.16 0.90 15.59
CA ASN A 201 3.78 1.04 16.05
C ASN A 201 2.75 0.48 15.04
N ALA A 202 3.13 0.27 13.77
CA ALA A 202 2.26 -0.28 12.72
C ALA A 202 2.35 -1.81 12.60
N PHE A 203 3.22 -2.46 13.39
CA PHE A 203 3.36 -3.91 13.42
C PHE A 203 2.03 -4.59 13.77
N ASN A 204 1.61 -5.54 12.93
CA ASN A 204 0.40 -6.33 13.15
C ASN A 204 0.56 -7.71 12.53
N GLU A 205 0.60 -8.75 13.37
CA GLU A 205 0.77 -10.14 12.93
C GLU A 205 -0.32 -10.61 11.94
N LYS A 206 -1.53 -10.04 12.00
CA LYS A 206 -2.63 -10.40 11.09
C LYS A 206 -2.43 -9.84 9.69
N ARG A 207 -1.81 -8.65 9.56
CA ARG A 207 -1.41 -8.08 8.26
C ARG A 207 -0.37 -8.96 7.55
N LEU A 208 0.46 -9.64 8.34
CA LEU A 208 1.49 -10.58 7.87
C LEU A 208 0.95 -11.99 7.57
N GLY A 209 -0.37 -12.22 7.73
CA GLY A 209 -1.03 -13.51 7.48
C GLY A 209 -1.06 -14.49 8.66
N PHE A 210 -0.72 -14.06 9.88
CA PHE A 210 -0.74 -14.93 11.06
C PHE A 210 -2.01 -14.73 11.90
N LYS A 211 -2.56 -15.82 12.45
CA LYS A 211 -3.80 -15.76 13.24
C LYS A 211 -3.60 -15.07 14.59
N ASN A 212 -2.41 -15.21 15.17
CA ASN A 212 -2.01 -14.62 16.45
C ASN A 212 -0.49 -14.41 16.51
N PHE A 213 -0.03 -13.63 17.49
CA PHE A 213 1.40 -13.31 17.66
C PHE A 213 2.28 -14.54 17.90
N MET A 214 1.75 -15.58 18.56
CA MET A 214 2.49 -16.81 18.79
C MET A 214 2.79 -17.54 17.48
N ASP A 215 1.83 -17.57 16.55
CA ASP A 215 2.00 -18.16 15.21
C ASP A 215 3.04 -17.39 14.38
N PHE A 216 3.08 -16.06 14.53
CA PHE A 216 4.13 -15.23 13.92
C PHE A 216 5.52 -15.60 14.47
N VAL A 217 5.70 -15.64 15.79
CA VAL A 217 6.99 -15.99 16.41
C VAL A 217 7.42 -17.42 16.10
N LYS A 218 6.47 -18.38 16.04
CA LYS A 218 6.74 -19.77 15.64
C LYS A 218 7.19 -19.91 14.18
N SER A 219 6.81 -18.97 13.32
CA SER A 219 7.22 -18.98 11.92
C SER A 219 8.69 -18.62 11.72
N ALA A 220 9.36 -18.08 12.74
CA ALA A 220 10.78 -17.77 12.72
C ALA A 220 11.62 -19.03 12.96
N ASP A 221 12.32 -19.43 11.90
CA ASP A 221 13.27 -20.54 11.89
C ASP A 221 14.44 -20.37 12.87
N PHE A 222 14.77 -19.12 13.23
CA PHE A 222 15.81 -18.78 14.19
C PHE A 222 15.33 -18.69 15.65
N VAL A 223 14.06 -19.01 15.94
CA VAL A 223 13.47 -18.86 17.27
C VAL A 223 13.12 -20.21 17.88
N GLN A 224 13.42 -20.36 19.16
CA GLN A 224 12.94 -21.45 20.00
C GLN A 224 11.95 -20.91 21.04
N ILE A 225 10.78 -21.55 21.13
CA ILE A 225 9.76 -21.24 22.15
C ILE A 225 9.76 -22.36 23.19
N ASN A 226 9.97 -21.99 24.45
CA ASN A 226 9.91 -22.93 25.57
C ASN A 226 8.68 -22.61 26.44
N ASP A 227 7.94 -23.65 26.80
CA ASP A 227 6.83 -23.55 27.75
C ASP A 227 7.40 -23.61 29.18
N ILE A 228 7.10 -22.58 29.98
CA ILE A 228 7.55 -22.46 31.38
C ILE A 228 6.46 -22.93 32.37
N GLY A 229 5.32 -23.40 31.87
CA GLY A 229 4.15 -23.79 32.66
C GLY A 229 3.23 -22.60 32.98
N GLY A 230 1.95 -22.90 33.23
CA GLY A 230 0.95 -21.89 33.63
C GLY A 230 0.48 -20.96 32.51
N GLY A 231 0.69 -21.33 31.24
CA GLY A 231 0.31 -20.52 30.07
C GLY A 231 1.30 -19.41 29.72
N SER A 232 2.50 -19.43 30.31
CA SER A 232 3.61 -18.53 29.99
C SER A 232 4.61 -19.20 29.07
N PHE A 233 5.11 -18.47 28.07
CA PHE A 233 6.09 -18.95 27.10
C PHE A 233 7.30 -18.02 27.09
N THR A 234 8.51 -18.58 26.98
CA THR A 234 9.72 -17.82 26.68
C THR A 234 10.18 -18.05 25.24
N VAL A 235 10.86 -17.05 24.69
CA VAL A 235 11.35 -16.95 23.33
C VAL A 235 12.85 -16.68 23.41
N SER A 236 13.65 -17.51 22.74
CA SER A 236 15.10 -17.33 22.63
C SER A 236 15.57 -17.62 21.20
N LEU A 237 16.77 -17.18 20.85
CA LEU A 237 17.40 -17.63 19.61
C LEU A 237 17.65 -19.14 19.70
N ALA A 238 17.30 -19.87 18.65
CA ALA A 238 17.60 -21.30 18.56
C ALA A 238 19.12 -21.50 18.55
N GLU A 239 19.63 -22.41 19.39
CA GLU A 239 21.04 -22.80 19.33
C GLU A 239 21.33 -23.41 17.96
N GLN A 240 22.37 -22.89 17.29
CA GLN A 240 22.70 -23.20 15.90
C GLN A 240 22.71 -24.71 15.63
N LYS A 241 21.79 -25.16 14.79
CA LYS A 241 22.05 -26.25 13.85
C LYS A 241 22.12 -25.67 12.45
N VAL A 242 23.35 -25.60 11.96
CA VAL A 242 23.70 -25.25 10.58
C VAL A 242 23.03 -26.24 9.62
N SER A 243 22.05 -25.77 8.85
CA SER A 243 21.82 -26.16 7.45
C SER A 243 20.54 -25.51 6.92
N VAL A 244 20.64 -24.37 6.22
CA VAL A 244 19.64 -23.97 5.21
C VAL A 244 20.37 -23.23 4.11
N GLU A 245 20.19 -23.67 2.87
CA GLU A 245 20.62 -22.96 1.67
C GLU A 245 20.05 -21.53 1.72
N GLU A 246 20.90 -20.51 1.88
CA GLU A 246 20.47 -19.12 1.82
C GLU A 246 19.96 -18.82 0.40
N ASP A 247 18.74 -18.30 0.30
CA ASP A 247 18.16 -17.82 -0.96
C ASP A 247 19.13 -16.84 -1.64
N ALA A 248 19.46 -17.11 -2.90
CA ALA A 248 20.41 -16.33 -3.69
C ALA A 248 20.03 -14.82 -3.70
N GLN A 249 18.73 -14.49 -3.68
CA GLN A 249 18.27 -13.11 -3.63
C GLN A 249 18.63 -12.42 -2.31
N MET A 250 18.59 -13.14 -1.19
CA MET A 250 18.96 -12.61 0.12
C MET A 250 20.47 -12.35 0.22
N VAL A 251 21.29 -13.22 -0.38
CA VAL A 251 22.74 -13.03 -0.48
C VAL A 251 23.06 -11.77 -1.28
N LEU A 252 22.41 -11.58 -2.42
CA LEU A 252 22.57 -10.40 -3.28
C LEU A 252 22.13 -9.10 -2.59
N ALA A 253 20.98 -9.12 -1.90
CA ALA A 253 20.48 -7.97 -1.15
C ALA A 253 21.43 -7.53 -0.04
N LYS A 254 21.95 -8.49 0.75
CA LYS A 254 22.98 -8.22 1.77
C LYS A 254 24.25 -7.64 1.15
N ALA A 255 24.69 -8.16 0.00
CA ALA A 255 25.87 -7.66 -0.70
C ALA A 255 25.72 -6.20 -1.16
N LEU A 256 24.56 -5.84 -1.72
CA LEU A 256 24.26 -4.47 -2.14
C LEU A 256 24.14 -3.50 -0.95
N LYS A 257 23.47 -3.91 0.13
CA LYS A 257 23.30 -3.10 1.35
C LYS A 257 24.66 -2.73 1.97
N ARG A 258 25.64 -3.66 1.97
CA ARG A 258 27.04 -3.38 2.39
C ARG A 258 27.74 -2.29 1.58
N LYS A 259 27.33 -2.09 0.32
CA LYS A 259 27.83 -1.02 -0.55
C LYS A 259 26.91 0.20 -0.58
N GLY A 260 26.00 0.29 0.39
CA GLY A 260 25.05 1.39 0.53
C GLY A 260 24.11 1.49 -0.68
N TRP A 261 23.75 0.37 -1.30
CA TRP A 261 22.78 0.34 -2.39
C TRP A 261 21.47 -0.27 -1.88
N ASP A 262 20.42 0.54 -1.91
CA ASP A 262 19.06 0.13 -1.58
C ASP A 262 18.38 -0.47 -2.80
N ILE A 263 17.51 -1.47 -2.58
CA ILE A 263 16.69 -2.11 -3.61
C ILE A 263 15.28 -1.56 -3.49
N PHE A 264 14.66 -1.24 -4.63
CA PHE A 264 13.34 -0.65 -4.72
C PHE A 264 12.47 -1.47 -5.68
N PRO A 265 11.15 -1.55 -5.49
CA PRO A 265 10.23 -2.03 -6.51
C PRO A 265 10.33 -1.16 -7.78
N LYS A 266 10.35 -1.80 -8.94
CA LYS A 266 10.55 -1.13 -10.24
C LYS A 266 9.55 0.00 -10.48
N ASN A 267 8.26 -0.27 -10.20
CA ASN A 267 7.17 0.68 -10.39
C ASN A 267 7.33 1.91 -9.51
N MET A 268 7.76 1.71 -8.26
CA MET A 268 7.94 2.81 -7.32
C MET A 268 9.15 3.66 -7.67
N LEU A 269 10.26 3.02 -8.05
CA LEU A 269 11.44 3.74 -8.53
C LEU A 269 11.14 4.54 -9.81
N LYS A 270 10.34 3.99 -10.73
CA LYS A 270 9.84 4.71 -11.91
C LYS A 270 8.98 5.92 -11.55
N LYS A 271 7.99 5.76 -10.67
CA LYS A 271 7.10 6.86 -10.24
C LYS A 271 7.89 8.01 -9.63
N ILE A 272 8.86 7.70 -8.75
CA ILE A 272 9.71 8.71 -8.12
C ILE A 272 10.63 9.37 -9.15
N TYR A 273 11.17 8.61 -10.11
CA TYR A 273 12.01 9.17 -11.17
C TYR A 273 11.23 10.17 -12.04
N VAL A 274 10.03 9.79 -12.50
CA VAL A 274 9.16 10.67 -13.30
C VAL A 274 8.80 11.93 -12.51
N ALA A 275 8.32 11.77 -11.27
CA ALA A 275 8.02 12.91 -10.39
C ALA A 275 9.21 13.86 -10.19
N ALA A 276 10.41 13.30 -9.98
CA ALA A 276 11.63 14.08 -9.82
C ALA A 276 12.04 14.80 -11.13
N CYS A 277 11.86 14.16 -12.29
CA CYS A 277 12.07 14.78 -13.59
C CYS A 277 11.08 15.93 -13.81
N ASP A 278 9.79 15.70 -13.58
CA ASP A 278 8.74 16.72 -13.75
C ASP A 278 9.06 17.96 -12.91
N LEU A 279 9.35 17.79 -11.61
CA LEU A 279 9.63 18.93 -10.72
C LEU A 279 10.92 19.67 -11.09
N SER A 280 12.02 18.93 -11.26
CA SER A 280 13.34 19.54 -11.41
C SER A 280 13.64 20.05 -12.83
N SER A 281 12.84 19.65 -13.83
CA SER A 281 12.96 20.15 -15.21
C SER A 281 12.49 21.60 -15.35
N PHE A 282 11.52 22.04 -14.53
CA PHE A 282 11.04 23.43 -14.56
C PHE A 282 11.89 24.35 -13.69
N VAL A 283 12.25 23.91 -12.48
CA VAL A 283 13.03 24.72 -11.53
C VAL A 283 14.06 23.83 -10.84
N PRO A 284 15.38 24.08 -11.03
CA PRO A 284 16.40 23.41 -10.24
C PRO A 284 16.19 23.70 -8.76
N MET A 285 16.18 22.66 -7.93
CA MET A 285 15.86 22.78 -6.51
C MET A 285 16.74 21.87 -5.67
N SER A 286 16.85 22.17 -4.38
CA SER A 286 17.67 21.35 -3.48
C SER A 286 17.11 19.92 -3.38
N LYS A 287 17.97 18.96 -3.01
CA LYS A 287 17.53 17.59 -2.74
C LYS A 287 16.39 17.52 -1.73
N GLN A 288 16.44 18.38 -0.70
CA GLN A 288 15.45 18.40 0.37
C GLN A 288 14.09 18.88 -0.15
N MET A 289 14.08 19.93 -0.97
CA MET A 289 12.86 20.43 -1.61
C MET A 289 12.26 19.39 -2.56
N LEU A 290 13.09 18.67 -3.33
CA LEU A 290 12.58 17.56 -4.16
C LEU A 290 11.89 16.48 -3.32
N VAL A 291 12.43 16.14 -2.16
CA VAL A 291 11.78 15.16 -1.27
C VAL A 291 10.43 15.70 -0.80
N GLU A 292 10.36 16.95 -0.37
CA GLU A 292 9.13 17.57 0.14
C GLU A 292 8.04 17.66 -0.94
N GLU A 293 8.39 18.09 -2.14
CA GLU A 293 7.45 18.19 -3.27
C GLU A 293 6.97 16.81 -3.74
N ILE A 294 7.86 15.81 -3.83
CA ILE A 294 7.46 14.44 -4.19
C ILE A 294 6.59 13.81 -3.09
N VAL A 295 6.85 14.12 -1.81
CA VAL A 295 5.96 13.72 -0.71
C VAL A 295 4.59 14.37 -0.86
N ALA A 296 4.52 15.64 -1.27
CA ALA A 296 3.27 16.36 -1.50
C ALA A 296 2.44 15.77 -2.66
N MET A 297 3.08 15.11 -3.63
CA MET A 297 2.37 14.32 -4.67
C MET A 297 1.68 13.07 -4.13
N ASN A 298 1.89 12.73 -2.85
CA ASN A 298 1.24 11.64 -2.12
C ASN A 298 1.31 10.29 -2.85
N ILE A 299 2.50 9.93 -3.36
CA ILE A 299 2.73 8.65 -4.04
C ILE A 299 2.51 7.51 -3.01
N PRO A 300 1.49 6.66 -3.19
CA PRO A 300 1.15 5.64 -2.18
C PRO A 300 2.31 4.69 -1.90
N GLY A 301 2.53 4.37 -0.63
CA GLY A 301 3.59 3.46 -0.19
C GLY A 301 5.00 4.08 -0.14
N THR A 302 5.12 5.40 -0.35
CA THR A 302 6.39 6.12 -0.22
C THR A 302 6.41 6.98 1.04
N THR A 303 7.59 7.12 1.65
CA THR A 303 7.85 8.04 2.77
C THR A 303 8.95 9.02 2.38
N SER A 304 9.09 10.13 3.10
CA SER A 304 10.21 11.07 2.90
C SER A 304 11.57 10.36 2.93
N SER A 305 11.78 9.43 3.87
CA SER A 305 13.00 8.62 3.94
C SER A 305 13.17 7.71 2.73
N TYR A 306 12.09 7.09 2.26
CA TYR A 306 12.10 6.24 1.08
C TYR A 306 12.46 7.03 -0.19
N ILE A 307 11.83 8.19 -0.40
CA ILE A 307 12.09 9.08 -1.54
C ILE A 307 13.53 9.59 -1.47
N ASN A 308 14.01 9.98 -0.29
CA ASN A 308 15.38 10.44 -0.09
C ASN A 308 16.44 9.37 -0.45
N ARG A 309 16.16 8.09 -0.14
CA ARG A 309 17.02 6.97 -0.56
C ARG A 309 16.94 6.73 -2.07
N ALA A 310 15.74 6.78 -2.66
CA ALA A 310 15.55 6.63 -4.11
C ALA A 310 16.28 7.72 -4.90
N LEU A 311 16.17 8.99 -4.50
CA LEU A 311 16.95 10.10 -5.06
C LEU A 311 18.47 9.87 -4.90
N GLY A 312 18.89 9.29 -3.77
CA GLY A 312 20.28 8.87 -3.57
C GLY A 312 20.75 7.82 -4.58
N THR A 313 19.86 6.90 -4.98
CA THR A 313 20.13 5.91 -6.04
C THR A 313 20.28 6.58 -7.39
N PHE A 314 19.41 7.53 -7.76
CA PHE A 314 19.54 8.28 -9.01
C PHE A 314 20.84 9.06 -9.09
N PHE A 315 21.25 9.70 -7.99
CA PHE A 315 22.55 10.38 -7.91
C PHE A 315 23.72 9.40 -8.11
N LYS A 316 23.69 8.24 -7.46
CA LYS A 316 24.70 7.18 -7.60
C LYS A 316 24.73 6.56 -9.00
N ALA A 317 23.59 6.56 -9.69
CA ALA A 317 23.43 6.15 -11.08
C ALA A 317 23.75 7.27 -12.09
N LYS A 318 24.23 8.45 -11.63
CA LYS A 318 24.56 9.60 -12.47
C LYS A 318 23.39 10.15 -13.30
N LEU A 319 22.16 9.97 -12.81
CA LEU A 319 20.94 10.53 -13.42
C LEU A 319 20.62 11.95 -12.92
N VAL A 320 21.41 12.47 -11.98
CA VAL A 320 21.23 13.79 -11.38
C VAL A 320 22.40 14.68 -11.78
N THR A 321 22.09 15.85 -12.32
CA THR A 321 23.04 16.94 -12.51
C THR A 321 22.97 17.87 -11.31
N VAL A 322 24.12 18.24 -10.73
CA VAL A 322 24.19 19.15 -9.60
C VAL A 322 24.80 20.47 -10.04
N SER A 323 24.05 21.56 -9.89
CA SER A 323 24.52 22.94 -10.06
C SER A 323 24.60 23.65 -8.71
N THR A 324 25.26 24.80 -8.68
CA THR A 324 25.38 25.64 -7.49
C THR A 324 24.60 26.92 -7.71
N SER A 325 23.74 27.30 -6.77
CA SER A 325 23.03 28.58 -6.78
C SER A 325 23.97 29.75 -6.46
N ASP A 326 23.51 30.98 -6.70
CA ASP A 326 24.22 32.20 -6.33
C ASP A 326 24.45 32.30 -4.80
N ASP A 327 23.57 31.66 -4.02
CA ASP A 327 23.66 31.54 -2.55
C ASP A 327 24.55 30.37 -2.08
N GLY A 328 25.12 29.59 -3.01
CA GLY A 328 26.02 28.47 -2.70
C GLY A 328 25.34 27.12 -2.49
N ASP A 329 24.02 27.02 -2.69
CA ASP A 329 23.26 25.80 -2.48
C ASP A 329 23.39 24.82 -3.65
N LYS A 330 23.41 23.52 -3.34
CA LYS A 330 23.43 22.45 -4.34
C LYS A 330 22.03 22.19 -4.88
N LEU A 331 21.80 22.53 -6.14
CA LEU A 331 20.55 22.32 -6.85
C LEU A 331 20.64 21.05 -7.70
N TRP A 332 19.60 20.23 -7.66
CA TRP A 332 19.49 18.96 -8.35
C TRP A 332 18.57 19.13 -9.55
N THR A 333 19.01 18.63 -10.70
CA THR A 333 18.23 18.57 -11.93
C THR A 333 18.28 17.16 -12.49
N LEU A 334 17.12 16.56 -12.73
CA LEU A 334 16.93 15.28 -13.39
C LEU A 334 16.25 15.53 -14.73
N THR A 335 16.86 15.07 -15.80
CA THR A 335 16.26 15.13 -17.14
C THR A 335 15.59 13.81 -17.48
N GLU A 336 14.50 13.86 -18.23
CA GLU A 336 13.86 12.67 -18.75
C GLU A 336 14.82 11.91 -19.67
N ASN A 337 15.09 10.65 -19.34
CA ASN A 337 15.87 9.74 -20.16
C ASN A 337 15.09 8.44 -20.34
N ASN A 338 14.69 8.11 -21.56
CA ASN A 338 13.93 6.88 -21.85
C ASN A 338 14.68 5.58 -21.51
N GLN A 339 15.98 5.65 -21.23
CA GLN A 339 16.83 4.53 -20.84
C GLN A 339 17.43 4.67 -19.43
N TYR A 340 16.85 5.51 -18.55
CA TYR A 340 17.36 5.75 -17.19
C TYR A 340 17.61 4.46 -16.37
N TRP A 341 16.80 3.42 -16.60
CA TRP A 341 16.94 2.12 -15.98
C TRP A 341 18.26 1.42 -16.30
N LYS A 342 18.85 1.62 -17.50
CA LYS A 342 20.16 1.04 -17.86
C LYS A 342 21.28 1.59 -16.98
N GLU A 343 21.21 2.88 -16.67
CA GLU A 343 22.20 3.54 -15.80
C GLU A 343 22.08 3.08 -14.35
N ILE A 344 20.85 2.86 -13.88
CA ILE A 344 20.58 2.30 -12.54
C ILE A 344 21.11 0.87 -12.45
N ASP A 345 20.80 0.03 -13.43
CA ASP A 345 21.24 -1.37 -13.47
C ASP A 345 22.76 -1.48 -13.53
N LYS A 346 23.42 -0.68 -14.37
CA LYS A 346 24.88 -0.63 -14.45
C LYS A 346 25.49 -0.24 -13.10
N ALA A 347 24.97 0.81 -12.47
CA ALA A 347 25.46 1.29 -11.18
C ALA A 347 25.21 0.28 -10.03
N MET A 348 24.13 -0.49 -10.10
CA MET A 348 23.87 -1.60 -9.19
C MET A 348 24.88 -2.74 -9.39
N LEU A 349 25.06 -3.19 -10.64
CA LEU A 349 25.95 -4.29 -10.99
C LEU A 349 27.41 -4.00 -10.65
N ASP A 350 27.89 -2.78 -10.89
CA ASP A 350 29.25 -2.37 -10.51
C ASP A 350 29.49 -2.57 -9.00
N ARG A 351 28.53 -2.18 -8.17
CA ARG A 351 28.62 -2.31 -6.70
C ARG A 351 28.49 -3.75 -6.26
N LEU A 352 27.58 -4.50 -6.88
CA LEU A 352 27.41 -5.93 -6.61
C LEU A 352 28.69 -6.70 -6.94
N HIS A 353 29.31 -6.43 -8.09
CA HIS A 353 30.56 -7.04 -8.52
C HIS A 353 31.67 -6.80 -7.50
N VAL A 354 31.82 -5.57 -7.02
CA VAL A 354 32.81 -5.23 -5.98
C VAL A 354 32.52 -6.01 -4.69
N SER A 355 31.26 -6.09 -4.24
CA SER A 355 30.92 -6.81 -3.00
C SER A 355 31.11 -8.33 -3.11
N LEU A 356 30.73 -8.95 -4.23
CA LEU A 356 30.90 -10.38 -4.45
C LEU A 356 32.38 -10.76 -4.54
N LYS A 357 33.21 -9.90 -5.15
CA LYS A 357 34.66 -10.09 -5.21
C LYS A 357 35.33 -10.04 -3.82
N GLU A 358 34.92 -9.10 -2.97
CA GLU A 358 35.43 -8.97 -1.59
C GLU A 358 35.03 -10.16 -0.71
N THR A 359 33.81 -10.66 -0.88
CA THR A 359 33.26 -11.75 -0.06
C THR A 359 33.51 -13.15 -0.63
N LYS A 360 34.06 -13.25 -1.84
CA LYS A 360 34.26 -14.50 -2.60
C LYS A 360 32.97 -15.33 -2.76
N GLN A 361 31.81 -14.69 -2.67
CA GLN A 361 30.51 -15.33 -2.87
C GLN A 361 30.25 -15.53 -4.36
N LYS A 362 29.78 -16.72 -4.75
CA LYS A 362 29.33 -17.01 -6.11
C LYS A 362 27.81 -17.07 -6.11
N VAL A 363 27.19 -16.36 -7.04
CA VAL A 363 25.73 -16.34 -7.21
C VAL A 363 25.40 -16.66 -8.66
N PRO A 364 24.34 -17.44 -8.95
CA PRO A 364 23.92 -17.72 -10.32
C PRO A 364 23.57 -16.44 -11.08
N LYS A 365 23.95 -16.37 -12.37
CA LYS A 365 23.64 -15.21 -13.23
C LYS A 365 22.14 -14.93 -13.32
N LYS A 366 21.32 -15.98 -13.31
CA LYS A 366 19.85 -15.88 -13.36
C LYS A 366 19.29 -15.01 -12.22
N ASP A 367 19.85 -15.14 -11.02
CA ASP A 367 19.38 -14.41 -9.84
C ASP A 367 19.82 -12.94 -9.89
N VAL A 368 21.00 -12.65 -10.46
CA VAL A 368 21.44 -11.28 -10.72
C VAL A 368 20.57 -10.62 -11.79
N ILE A 369 20.22 -11.35 -12.85
CA ILE A 369 19.33 -10.87 -13.92
C ILE A 369 17.93 -10.56 -13.36
N ALA A 370 17.43 -11.36 -12.42
CA ALA A 370 16.13 -11.12 -11.77
C ALA A 370 16.06 -9.79 -10.99
N MET A 371 17.20 -9.23 -10.59
CA MET A 371 17.27 -7.95 -9.87
C MET A 371 17.30 -6.72 -10.78
N LEU A 372 17.53 -6.90 -12.08
CA LEU A 372 17.64 -5.77 -13.01
C LEU A 372 16.30 -5.05 -13.14
N TYR A 373 16.32 -3.73 -13.14
CA TYR A 373 15.16 -2.85 -13.34
C TYR A 373 14.69 -2.89 -14.80
N GLY A 374 15.61 -2.91 -15.75
CA GLY A 374 15.37 -2.91 -17.19
C GLY A 374 14.68 -4.15 -17.75
N LYS A 375 13.97 -3.97 -18.87
CA LYS A 375 13.65 -5.05 -19.80
C LYS A 375 14.72 -5.03 -20.89
N TYR A 376 15.55 -6.07 -20.92
CA TYR A 376 16.63 -6.25 -21.89
C TYR A 376 16.16 -7.21 -22.99
N ALA A 377 16.66 -7.02 -24.21
CA ALA A 377 16.45 -8.00 -25.27
C ALA A 377 17.11 -9.34 -24.89
N GLU A 378 16.67 -10.44 -25.50
CA GLU A 378 17.19 -11.77 -25.26
C GLU A 378 18.73 -11.79 -25.45
N GLY A 379 19.46 -12.21 -24.41
CA GLY A 379 20.94 -12.22 -24.39
C GLY A 379 21.63 -10.88 -24.10
N GLU A 380 20.93 -9.74 -24.01
CA GLU A 380 21.53 -8.45 -23.63
C GLU A 380 21.76 -8.38 -22.11
N ALA A 381 20.83 -8.92 -21.30
CA ALA A 381 21.00 -9.02 -19.85
C ALA A 381 22.20 -9.90 -19.45
N GLU A 382 22.44 -10.99 -20.19
CA GLU A 382 23.56 -11.91 -19.94
C GLU A 382 24.93 -11.32 -20.28
N LYS A 383 24.97 -10.31 -21.17
CA LYS A 383 26.18 -9.54 -21.48
C LYS A 383 26.44 -8.44 -20.44
N LEU A 384 25.39 -7.99 -19.75
CA LEU A 384 25.49 -7.01 -18.66
C LEU A 384 26.03 -7.64 -17.37
N VAL A 385 25.70 -8.91 -17.11
CA VAL A 385 26.02 -9.70 -15.90
C VAL A 385 27.21 -10.64 -16.11
#